data_AF-A0A968AZQ2-F1
#
_entry.id   AF-A0A968AZQ2-F1
#
_cell.length_a   1.000
_cell.length_b   1.000
_cell.length_c   1.000
_cell.angle_alpha   90.00
_cell.angle_beta   90.00
_cell.angle_gamma   90.00
#
_symmetry.space_group_name_H-M   'P 1'
#
loop_
_entity.id
_entity.type
_entity.pdbx_description
1 polymer ?
#
loop_
_entity_poly.entity_id
_entity_poly.type
_entity_poly.pdbx_seq_one_letter_code
_entity_poly.pdbx_strand_id
1 'polypeptide(L)'
;MKEVFIIYDKTDGEIQHAARIDRDLDAINPNSSTALQQIRRILASNSNFDVMYLPNQVLPDPEQYKVEADQVVRKTPPELNKIRQKRIYEDMIGKEMRRLAIESLKQQGKIPQDYNG
;
A
#
# COMPACT_ATOMS: atom_id res chain seq x y z
N MET A 1 9.78 6.32 22.96
CA MET A 1 9.76 7.53 22.07
C MET A 1 9.06 7.15 20.78
N LYS A 2 8.17 7.99 20.22
CA LYS A 2 7.45 7.64 18.98
C LYS A 2 8.33 7.91 17.75
N GLU A 3 8.52 6.89 16.93
CA GLU A 3 9.20 6.98 15.64
C GLU A 3 8.29 6.46 14.52
N VAL A 4 8.63 6.78 13.28
CA VAL A 4 7.96 6.23 12.11
C VAL A 4 8.77 5.04 11.61
N PHE A 5 8.13 3.90 11.38
CA PHE A 5 8.72 2.84 10.60
C PHE A 5 8.13 2.87 9.18
N ILE A 6 8.97 2.54 8.20
CA ILE A 6 8.61 2.48 6.79
C ILE A 6 9.09 1.13 6.27
N ILE A 7 8.17 0.29 5.80
CA ILE A 7 8.48 -0.91 5.04
C ILE A 7 8.44 -0.54 3.56
N TYR A 8 9.51 -0.80 2.83
CA TYR A 8 9.65 -0.46 1.42
C TYR A 8 10.25 -1.60 0.62
N ASP A 9 10.01 -1.60 -0.69
CA ASP A 9 10.64 -2.53 -1.63
C ASP A 9 12.06 -2.03 -2.00
N LYS A 10 13.08 -2.86 -1.80
CA LYS A 10 14.47 -2.51 -2.09
C LYS A 10 14.76 -2.32 -3.57
N THR A 11 13.91 -2.86 -4.44
CA THR A 11 14.13 -2.87 -5.89
C THR A 11 13.87 -1.49 -6.50
N ASP A 12 12.78 -0.84 -6.07
CA ASP A 12 12.31 0.42 -6.66
C ASP A 12 12.02 1.52 -5.63
N GLY A 13 12.14 1.22 -4.34
CA GLY A 13 11.92 2.16 -3.25
C GLY A 13 10.46 2.34 -2.87
N GLU A 14 9.53 1.58 -3.43
CA GLU A 14 8.10 1.77 -3.20
C GLU A 14 7.72 1.47 -1.75
N ILE A 15 7.08 2.45 -1.09
CA ILE A 15 6.62 2.33 0.29
C ILE A 15 5.40 1.41 0.32
N GLN A 16 5.52 0.28 1.02
CA GLN A 16 4.44 -0.71 1.19
C GLN A 16 3.62 -0.43 2.43
N HIS A 17 4.31 0.01 3.50
CA HIS A 17 3.67 0.33 4.76
C HIS A 17 4.44 1.43 5.46
N ALA A 18 3.73 2.34 6.11
CA ALA A 18 4.34 3.28 7.03
C ALA A 18 3.40 3.49 8.20
N ALA A 19 3.93 3.48 9.43
CA ALA A 19 3.15 3.82 10.61
C ALA A 19 4.05 4.33 11.74
N ARG A 20 3.42 4.89 12.78
CA ARG A 20 4.11 5.28 14.01
C ARG A 20 4.19 4.11 14.97
N ILE A 21 5.33 3.97 15.62
CA ILE A 21 5.61 2.98 16.64
C ILE A 21 6.25 3.65 17.85
N ASP A 22 5.89 3.20 19.05
CA ASP A 22 6.68 3.46 20.24
C ASP A 22 7.44 2.18 20.56
N ARG A 23 8.71 2.10 20.15
CA ARG A 23 9.47 0.85 20.21
C ARG A 23 9.70 0.35 21.62
N ASP A 24 9.88 1.27 22.56
CA ASP A 24 10.09 0.90 23.97
C ASP A 24 8.84 0.20 24.49
N LEU A 25 7.67 0.76 24.19
CA LEU A 25 6.38 0.17 24.58
C LEU A 25 6.10 -1.14 23.85
N ASP A 26 6.36 -1.20 22.54
CA ASP A 26 6.12 -2.38 21.70
C ASP A 26 7.05 -3.56 22.08
N ALA A 27 8.25 -3.27 22.58
CA ALA A 27 9.23 -4.26 23.01
C ALA A 27 8.96 -4.86 24.40
N ILE A 28 8.20 -4.17 25.27
CA ILE A 28 7.93 -4.63 26.64
C ILE A 28 7.03 -5.88 26.65
N ASN A 29 6.04 -5.96 25.75
CA ASN A 29 5.09 -7.08 25.68
C ASN A 29 4.90 -7.56 24.22
N PRO A 30 5.91 -8.20 23.61
CA PRO A 30 5.84 -8.62 22.22
C PRO A 30 4.76 -9.70 22.03
N ASN A 31 3.85 -9.48 21.09
CA ASN A 31 2.83 -10.44 20.70
C ASN A 31 2.58 -10.37 19.18
N SER A 32 1.77 -11.27 18.63
CA SER A 32 1.55 -11.36 17.18
C SER A 32 0.96 -10.10 16.52
N SER A 33 0.38 -9.21 17.32
CA SER A 33 -0.20 -7.95 16.86
C SER A 33 0.73 -6.74 17.07
N THR A 34 1.86 -6.89 17.77
CA THR A 34 2.79 -5.78 17.96
C THR A 34 3.48 -5.42 16.65
N ALA A 35 3.78 -4.15 16.46
CA ALA A 35 4.31 -3.65 15.19
C ALA A 35 5.65 -4.32 14.85
N LEU A 36 6.52 -4.54 15.83
CA LEU A 36 7.80 -5.24 15.63
C LEU A 36 7.62 -6.69 15.15
N GLN A 37 6.60 -7.41 15.64
CA GLN A 37 6.33 -8.78 15.19
C GLN A 37 5.70 -8.82 13.80
N GLN A 38 4.83 -7.86 13.48
CA GLN A 38 4.27 -7.71 12.14
C GLN A 38 5.38 -7.40 11.12
N ILE A 39 6.27 -6.46 11.42
CA ILE A 39 7.43 -6.12 10.58
C ILE A 39 8.27 -7.38 10.32
N ARG A 40 8.64 -8.13 11.38
CA ARG A 40 9.40 -9.39 11.23
C ARG A 40 8.73 -10.39 10.30
N ARG A 41 7.41 -10.58 10.41
CA ARG A 41 6.65 -11.49 9.54
C ARG A 41 6.65 -11.02 8.09
N ILE A 42 6.44 -9.73 7.85
CA ILE A 42 6.46 -9.14 6.51
C ILE A 42 7.85 -9.37 5.87
N LEU A 43 8.92 -9.02 6.58
CA LEU A 43 10.30 -9.20 6.08
C LEU A 43 10.68 -10.68 5.88
N ALA A 44 10.15 -11.59 6.70
CA ALA A 44 10.35 -13.03 6.51
C ALA A 44 9.58 -13.59 5.31
N SER A 45 8.42 -12.99 4.97
CA SER A 45 7.58 -13.43 3.84
C SER A 45 8.04 -12.90 2.48
N ASN A 46 8.77 -11.78 2.46
CA ASN A 46 9.27 -11.17 1.24
C ASN A 46 10.67 -10.59 1.45
N SER A 47 11.67 -11.27 0.91
CA SER A 47 13.08 -10.88 1.03
C SER A 47 13.45 -9.61 0.28
N ASN A 48 12.57 -9.09 -0.59
CA ASN A 48 12.79 -7.81 -1.28
C ASN A 48 12.39 -6.61 -0.43
N PHE A 49 11.72 -6.83 0.70
CA PHE A 49 11.35 -5.74 1.60
C PHE A 49 12.46 -5.44 2.59
N ASP A 50 12.49 -4.18 3.02
CA ASP A 50 13.32 -3.71 4.12
C ASP A 50 12.54 -2.71 4.97
N VAL A 51 13.09 -2.37 6.14
CA VAL A 51 12.48 -1.44 7.09
C VAL A 51 13.44 -0.31 7.44
N MET A 52 12.94 0.92 7.33
CA MET A 52 13.62 2.13 7.79
C MET A 52 12.89 2.70 9.01
N TYR A 53 13.64 3.14 10.01
CA TYR A 53 13.11 3.82 11.19
C TYR A 53 13.55 5.28 11.19
N LEU A 54 12.58 6.19 11.31
CA LEU A 54 12.81 7.62 11.26
C LEU A 54 12.28 8.30 12.53
N PRO A 55 13.15 8.96 13.31
CA PRO A 55 12.73 9.66 14.51
C PRO A 55 11.96 10.95 14.15
N ASN A 56 10.82 11.18 14.83
CA ASN A 56 10.06 12.44 14.79
C ASN A 56 9.68 12.96 13.39
N GLN A 57 9.58 12.08 12.39
CA GLN A 57 9.17 12.43 11.04
C GLN A 57 7.63 12.44 10.89
N VAL A 58 7.17 13.18 9.88
CA VAL A 58 5.78 13.07 9.39
C VAL A 58 5.64 11.74 8.63
N LEU A 59 4.47 11.12 8.71
CA LEU A 59 4.21 9.90 7.96
C LEU A 59 4.26 10.19 6.46
N PRO A 60 5.14 9.55 5.67
CA PRO A 60 5.18 9.78 4.24
C PRO A 60 3.93 9.20 3.57
N ASP A 61 3.38 9.95 2.63
CA ASP A 61 2.33 9.46 1.74
C ASP A 61 2.97 8.52 0.68
N PRO A 62 2.66 7.21 0.68
CA PRO A 62 3.22 6.27 -0.29
C PRO A 62 2.95 6.65 -1.74
N GLU A 63 1.92 7.45 -2.04
CA GLU A 63 1.63 7.88 -3.41
C GLU A 63 2.55 9.01 -3.88
N GLN A 64 3.12 9.77 -2.94
CA GLN A 64 3.93 10.95 -3.21
C GLN A 64 5.41 10.73 -2.94
N TYR A 65 5.77 9.77 -2.09
CA TYR A 65 7.12 9.54 -1.63
C TYR A 65 7.56 8.10 -1.89
N LYS A 66 8.87 7.90 -1.97
CA LYS A 66 9.55 6.62 -2.05
C LYS A 66 10.82 6.66 -1.19
N VAL A 67 11.44 5.50 -0.98
CA VAL A 67 12.75 5.38 -0.37
C VAL A 67 13.82 5.27 -1.46
N GLU A 68 14.82 6.15 -1.43
CA GLU A 68 15.95 6.11 -2.36
C GLU A 68 17.22 6.45 -1.59
N ALA A 69 18.27 5.63 -1.72
CA ALA A 69 19.54 5.81 -1.02
C ALA A 69 19.38 6.07 0.49
N ASP A 70 18.58 5.23 1.16
CA ASP A 70 18.27 5.33 2.59
C ASP A 70 17.60 6.65 3.02
N GLN A 71 16.94 7.34 2.10
CA GLN A 71 16.20 8.57 2.38
C GLN A 71 14.78 8.51 1.82
N VAL A 72 13.84 9.15 2.51
CA VAL A 72 12.48 9.37 2.01
C VAL A 72 12.51 10.58 1.09
N VAL A 73 12.28 10.34 -0.20
CA VAL A 73 12.30 11.36 -1.24
C VAL A 73 10.96 11.45 -1.94
N ARG A 74 10.64 12.63 -2.47
CA ARG A 74 9.43 12.81 -3.26
C ARG A 74 9.60 12.14 -4.62
N LYS A 75 8.56 11.42 -5.07
CA LYS A 75 8.50 10.85 -6.42
C LYS A 75 8.59 11.94 -7.47
N THR A 76 9.27 11.63 -8.55
CA THR A 76 9.43 12.51 -9.71
C THR A 76 8.10 12.67 -10.45
N PRO A 77 7.90 13.76 -11.22
CA PRO A 77 6.69 13.94 -12.02
C PRO A 77 6.36 12.77 -12.97
N PRO A 78 7.34 12.13 -13.66
CA PRO A 78 7.08 10.93 -14.44
C PRO A 78 6.53 9.75 -13.61
N GLU A 79 7.06 9.50 -12.42
CA GLU A 79 6.57 8.44 -11.52
C GLU A 79 5.14 8.71 -11.06
N LEU A 80 4.86 9.94 -10.63
CA LEU A 80 3.50 10.37 -10.26
C LEU A 80 2.51 10.22 -11.43
N ASN A 81 2.95 10.51 -12.65
CA ASN A 81 2.15 10.31 -13.85
C ASN A 81 1.85 8.82 -14.12
N LYS A 82 2.82 7.93 -13.90
CA LYS A 82 2.59 6.47 -14.02
C LYS A 82 1.54 6.00 -13.03
N ILE A 83 1.61 6.43 -11.77
CA ILE A 83 0.62 6.11 -10.73
C ILE A 83 -0.78 6.61 -11.15
N ARG A 84 -0.86 7.86 -11.61
CA ARG A 84 -2.12 8.43 -12.09
C ARG A 84 -2.70 7.65 -13.27
N GLN A 85 -1.88 7.30 -14.26
CA GLN A 85 -2.32 6.52 -15.43
C GLN A 85 -2.79 5.13 -15.02
N LYS A 86 -2.04 4.44 -14.14
CA LYS A 86 -2.43 3.13 -13.61
C LYS A 86 -3.83 3.19 -12.99
N ARG A 87 -4.14 4.21 -12.17
CA ARG A 87 -5.47 4.39 -11.58
C ARG A 87 -6.58 4.58 -12.61
N ILE A 88 -6.32 5.37 -13.65
CA ILE A 88 -7.28 5.58 -14.73
C ILE A 88 -7.57 4.23 -15.41
N TYR A 89 -6.54 3.44 -15.70
CA TYR A 89 -6.71 2.12 -16.30
C TYR A 89 -7.44 1.15 -15.38
N GLU A 90 -7.10 1.09 -14.10
CA GLU A 90 -7.76 0.22 -13.11
C GLU A 90 -9.25 0.58 -12.95
N ASP A 91 -9.59 1.88 -12.91
CA ASP A 91 -10.98 2.35 -12.88
C ASP A 91 -11.74 1.98 -14.15
N MET A 92 -11.13 2.15 -15.33
CA MET A 92 -11.74 1.75 -16.60
C MET A 92 -12.00 0.25 -16.67
N ILE A 93 -11.03 -0.57 -16.27
CA ILE A 93 -11.17 -2.03 -16.22
C ILE A 93 -12.26 -2.42 -15.22
N GLY A 94 -12.27 -1.81 -14.03
CA GLY A 94 -13.27 -2.07 -13.00
C GLY A 94 -14.70 -1.76 -13.47
N LYS A 95 -14.89 -0.65 -14.19
CA LYS A 95 -16.17 -0.27 -14.79
C LYS A 95 -16.61 -1.28 -15.85
N GLU A 96 -15.71 -1.70 -16.73
CA GLU A 96 -16.03 -2.68 -17.77
C GLU A 96 -16.35 -4.05 -17.19
N MET A 97 -15.57 -4.52 -16.20
CA MET A 97 -15.86 -5.76 -15.49
C MET A 97 -17.21 -5.73 -14.79
N ARG A 98 -17.59 -4.58 -14.20
CA ARG A 98 -18.93 -4.40 -13.61
C ARG A 98 -20.02 -4.48 -14.67
N ARG A 99 -19.82 -3.84 -15.83
CA ARG A 99 -20.77 -3.89 -16.96
C ARG A 99 -21.00 -5.33 -17.41
N LEU A 100 -19.91 -6.07 -17.65
CA LEU A 100 -19.97 -7.48 -18.06
C LEU A 100 -20.62 -8.38 -17.00
N ALA A 101 -20.34 -8.15 -15.72
CA ALA A 101 -20.98 -8.87 -14.62
C ALA A 101 -22.50 -8.62 -14.58
N ILE A 102 -22.95 -7.37 -14.75
CA ILE A 102 -24.37 -7.03 -14.83
C ILE A 102 -25.03 -7.70 -16.03
N GLU A 103 -24.41 -7.64 -17.22
CA GLU A 103 -24.94 -8.30 -18.43
C GLU A 103 -25.08 -9.82 -18.23
N SER A 104 -24.08 -10.47 -17.64
CA SER A 104 -24.14 -11.89 -17.30
C SER A 104 -25.26 -12.20 -16.30
N LEU A 105 -25.47 -11.37 -15.29
CA LEU A 105 -26.54 -11.57 -14.30
C LEU A 105 -27.94 -11.38 -14.91
N LYS A 106 -28.09 -10.43 -15.85
CA LYS A 106 -29.32 -10.24 -16.64
C LYS A 106 -29.63 -11.48 -17.48
N GLN A 107 -28.63 -12.01 -18.19
CA GLN A 107 -28.79 -13.22 -19.01
C GLN A 107 -29.18 -14.45 -18.18
N GLN A 108 -28.70 -14.54 -16.94
CA GLN A 108 -29.05 -15.61 -15.99
C GLN A 108 -30.42 -15.39 -15.31
N GLY A 109 -31.11 -14.29 -15.60
CA GLY A 109 -32.38 -13.92 -14.94
C GLY A 109 -32.25 -13.61 -13.45
N LYS A 110 -31.03 -13.37 -12.95
CA LYS A 110 -30.77 -13.07 -11.53
C LYS A 110 -31.08 -11.63 -11.16
N ILE A 111 -31.12 -10.73 -12.15
CA ILE A 111 -31.51 -9.33 -12.00
C ILE A 111 -32.39 -8.87 -13.17
N PRO A 112 -33.23 -7.83 -12.99
CA PRO A 112 -34.09 -7.30 -14.06
C PRO A 112 -33.30 -6.79 -15.28
N GLN A 113 -33.91 -6.88 -16.47
CA GLN A 113 -33.29 -6.43 -17.72
C GLN A 113 -33.05 -4.91 -17.76
N ASP A 114 -33.84 -4.15 -17.02
CA ASP A 114 -33.77 -2.70 -16.86
C ASP A 114 -32.86 -2.24 -15.69
N TYR A 115 -32.22 -3.17 -14.98
CA TYR A 115 -31.26 -2.82 -13.93
C TYR A 115 -30.01 -2.12 -14.51
N ASN A 116 -29.68 -0.93 -14.00
CA ASN A 116 -28.61 -0.09 -14.55
C ASN A 116 -27.34 0.02 -13.68
N GLY A 117 -27.23 -0.77 -12.62
CA GLY A 117 -26.03 -0.78 -11.77
C GLY A 117 -26.07 0.27 -10.68
#